data_AF-A0A1S9CP73-F1
#
_entry.id   AF-A0A1S9CP73-F1
#
_cell.length_a   1.000
_cell.length_b   1.000
_cell.length_c   1.000
_cell.angle_alpha   90.00
_cell.angle_beta   90.00
_cell.angle_gamma   90.00
#
_symmetry.space_group_name_H-M   'P 1'
#
loop_
_entity.id
_entity.type
_entity.pdbx_description
1 polymer ?
#
loop_
_entity_poly.entity_id
_entity_poly.type
_entity_poly.pdbx_seq_one_letter_code
_entity_poly.pdbx_strand_id
1 'polypeptide(L)'
;MKNLRKIVSITLGALVCMSSPVFATGETAPYITQAGISASVEYSTNLVTIYGVSPTATITVVEERTNTTSYLYSPQEKLSVQLDGQTQYTFQGDYNRKYTIKVSDANGTQTTELYTDKTYSNSELVKQLRATGLFNTQASAEAQLVDVTIPIWKLVNGEKVASTATIKVHPIIENETMLIFQEIFYGPEQFPIKYVAGYSWRGAGSSSLHNLGLAIDLNWEENYCDYGNGTIVGKYWSPDEDVYSISPYGDVVRAFENHGFIWGGDAWSTTLDYMHFNY
;
A
#
# COMPACT_ATOMS: atom_id res chain seq x y z
N MET A 1 58.62 -1.51 -17.30
CA MET A 1 58.09 -2.85 -17.00
C MET A 1 56.63 -2.71 -16.60
N LYS A 2 55.73 -3.26 -17.42
CA LYS A 2 54.27 -3.19 -17.26
C LYS A 2 53.86 -4.14 -16.13
N ASN A 3 53.12 -3.65 -15.13
CA ASN A 3 52.36 -4.50 -14.22
C ASN A 3 50.87 -4.17 -14.38
N LEU A 4 50.23 -4.91 -15.30
CA LEU A 4 48.78 -5.02 -15.39
C LEU A 4 48.28 -5.67 -14.10
N ARG A 5 47.49 -4.95 -13.31
CA ARG A 5 46.61 -5.58 -12.32
C ARG A 5 45.35 -6.07 -13.05
N LYS A 6 45.14 -7.39 -12.97
CA LYS A 6 44.03 -8.14 -13.54
C LYS A 6 42.70 -7.46 -13.20
N ILE A 7 42.00 -7.02 -14.23
CA ILE A 7 40.56 -6.78 -14.19
C ILE A 7 39.93 -8.17 -14.08
N VAL A 8 39.35 -8.47 -12.93
CA VAL A 8 38.45 -9.61 -12.79
C VAL A 8 37.14 -9.20 -13.46
N SER A 9 36.95 -9.64 -14.71
CA SER A 9 35.64 -9.63 -15.35
C SER A 9 34.73 -10.54 -14.53
N ILE A 10 33.93 -9.94 -13.67
CA ILE A 10 32.72 -10.59 -13.16
C ILE A 10 31.74 -10.53 -14.32
N THR A 11 31.52 -11.68 -14.94
CA THR A 11 30.46 -11.88 -15.92
C THR A 11 29.14 -11.51 -15.23
N LEU A 12 28.58 -10.36 -15.59
CA LEU A 12 27.20 -10.01 -15.27
C LEU A 12 26.32 -11.04 -15.98
N GLY A 13 26.04 -12.15 -15.29
CA GLY A 13 25.02 -13.09 -15.69
C GLY A 13 23.72 -12.30 -15.84
N ALA A 14 23.10 -12.42 -17.00
CA ALA A 14 21.92 -11.68 -17.41
C ALA A 14 20.92 -11.55 -16.27
N LEU A 15 20.90 -10.37 -15.64
CA LEU A 15 19.76 -9.93 -14.88
C LEU A 15 18.69 -9.72 -15.95
N VAL A 16 17.85 -10.75 -16.12
CA VAL A 16 16.59 -10.61 -16.83
C VAL A 16 15.96 -9.37 -16.21
N CYS A 17 15.86 -8.31 -17.01
CA CYS A 17 15.03 -7.17 -16.72
C CYS A 17 13.61 -7.74 -16.68
N MET A 18 13.23 -8.29 -15.52
CA MET A 18 11.85 -8.59 -15.23
C MET A 18 11.22 -7.22 -15.15
N SER A 19 10.67 -6.82 -16.29
CA SER A 19 9.75 -5.71 -16.41
C SER A 19 8.87 -5.72 -15.18
N SER A 20 8.71 -4.54 -14.56
CA SER A 20 7.63 -4.24 -13.62
C SER A 20 6.35 -4.99 -14.03
N PRO A 21 5.53 -5.45 -13.08
CA PRO A 21 4.34 -6.23 -13.38
C PRO A 21 3.60 -5.61 -14.56
N VAL A 22 3.30 -6.44 -15.57
CA VAL A 22 2.55 -6.00 -16.74
C VAL A 22 1.23 -5.46 -16.23
N PHE A 23 1.15 -4.13 -16.12
CA PHE A 23 -0.10 -3.44 -15.84
C PHE A 23 -1.01 -3.75 -17.02
N ALA A 24 -2.23 -4.20 -16.73
CA ALA A 24 -3.29 -4.19 -17.72
C ALA A 24 -3.47 -2.73 -18.16
N THR A 25 -2.84 -2.38 -19.29
CA THR A 25 -2.89 -1.06 -19.86
C THR A 25 -4.31 -0.80 -20.35
N GLY A 26 -4.97 0.19 -19.75
CA GLY A 26 -5.96 1.00 -20.46
C GLY A 26 -7.40 0.48 -20.53
N GLU A 27 -7.84 -0.39 -19.62
CA GLU A 27 -9.27 -0.72 -19.53
C GLU A 27 -9.99 0.25 -18.58
N THR A 28 -10.51 1.36 -19.12
CA THR A 28 -11.65 2.05 -18.49
C THR A 28 -12.84 1.12 -18.61
N ALA A 29 -13.25 0.46 -17.52
CA ALA A 29 -14.49 -0.29 -17.50
C ALA A 29 -15.64 0.66 -17.08
N PRO A 30 -16.54 1.07 -17.98
CA PRO A 30 -17.75 1.76 -17.56
C PRO A 30 -18.69 0.74 -16.91
N TYR A 31 -18.84 0.77 -15.59
CA TYR A 31 -19.98 0.16 -14.95
C TYR A 31 -21.15 1.14 -14.97
N ILE A 32 -22.07 0.89 -15.90
CA ILE A 32 -23.38 1.57 -15.99
C ILE A 32 -24.40 0.66 -15.32
N THR A 33 -25.13 1.14 -14.30
CA THR A 33 -26.54 0.76 -14.15
C THR A 33 -27.38 1.84 -13.47
N GLN A 34 -28.54 2.08 -14.09
CA GLN A 34 -29.68 2.95 -13.75
C GLN A 34 -29.59 4.40 -14.24
N ALA A 35 -30.64 4.86 -14.94
CA ALA A 35 -30.69 6.18 -15.57
C ALA A 35 -30.41 7.30 -14.56
N GLY A 36 -29.47 8.20 -14.89
CA GLY A 36 -29.17 9.39 -14.10
C GLY A 36 -27.67 9.65 -13.92
N ILE A 37 -27.01 8.96 -12.98
CA ILE A 37 -25.57 9.13 -12.64
C ILE A 37 -24.75 7.85 -12.91
N SER A 38 -23.46 7.99 -13.22
CA SER A 38 -22.51 6.86 -13.33
C SER A 38 -21.12 7.22 -12.83
N ALA A 39 -20.27 6.23 -12.58
CA ALA A 39 -18.88 6.43 -12.18
C ALA A 39 -17.93 5.47 -12.92
N SER A 40 -16.69 5.89 -13.12
CA SER A 40 -15.61 5.06 -13.67
C SER A 40 -14.32 5.24 -12.88
N VAL A 41 -13.41 4.27 -12.99
CA VAL A 41 -12.04 4.35 -12.47
C VAL A 41 -11.04 4.20 -13.61
N GLU A 42 -10.00 5.03 -13.59
CA GLU A 42 -8.81 4.85 -14.42
C GLU A 42 -7.76 4.08 -13.63
N TYR A 43 -7.61 2.77 -13.86
CA TYR A 43 -6.76 1.91 -13.01
C TYR A 43 -5.27 2.28 -12.97
N SER A 44 -4.74 2.98 -13.98
CA SER A 44 -3.34 3.46 -14.02
C SER A 44 -3.06 4.58 -13.03
N THR A 45 -4.04 5.45 -12.77
CA THR A 45 -3.91 6.63 -11.90
C THR A 45 -4.81 6.53 -10.67
N ASN A 46 -5.70 5.54 -10.65
CA ASN A 46 -6.79 5.39 -9.71
C ASN A 46 -7.71 6.62 -9.60
N LEU A 47 -7.81 7.40 -10.67
CA LEU A 47 -8.75 8.52 -10.73
C LEU A 47 -10.17 8.00 -10.91
N VAL A 48 -11.07 8.41 -10.00
CA VAL A 48 -12.48 8.11 -10.08
C VAL A 48 -13.22 9.31 -10.65
N THR A 49 -13.98 9.11 -11.72
CA THR A 49 -14.81 10.17 -12.32
C THR A 49 -16.29 9.83 -12.22
N ILE A 50 -17.07 10.79 -11.75
CA ILE A 50 -18.53 10.74 -11.62
C ILE A 50 -19.14 11.56 -12.75
N TYR A 51 -20.11 10.99 -13.47
CA TYR A 51 -20.76 11.59 -14.63
C TYR A 51 -22.27 11.74 -14.40
N GLY A 52 -22.91 12.58 -15.22
CA GLY A 52 -24.36 12.75 -15.21
C GLY A 52 -24.87 13.54 -14.01
N VAL A 53 -24.03 14.37 -13.40
CA VAL A 53 -24.37 15.15 -12.20
C VAL A 53 -24.94 16.52 -12.58
N SER A 54 -25.91 16.99 -11.79
CA SER A 54 -26.43 18.36 -11.92
C SER A 54 -25.34 19.38 -11.56
N PRO A 55 -25.23 20.52 -12.26
CA PRO A 55 -24.25 21.59 -11.98
C PRO A 55 -24.27 22.17 -10.57
N THR A 56 -25.33 21.89 -9.81
CA THR A 56 -25.55 22.37 -8.44
C THR A 56 -25.78 21.22 -7.47
N ALA A 57 -25.41 19.99 -7.85
CA ALA A 57 -25.52 18.85 -6.96
C ALA A 57 -24.48 18.93 -5.82
N THR A 58 -24.83 18.34 -4.69
CA THR A 58 -23.87 17.92 -3.67
C THR A 58 -23.47 16.47 -3.96
N ILE A 59 -22.18 16.18 -4.00
CA ILE A 59 -21.64 14.82 -4.07
C ILE A 59 -21.09 14.46 -2.70
N THR A 60 -21.52 13.32 -2.16
CA THR A 60 -20.90 12.69 -0.98
C THR A 60 -20.39 11.31 -1.36
N VAL A 61 -19.14 11.02 -1.04
CA VAL A 61 -18.51 9.71 -1.27
C VAL A 61 -18.16 9.10 0.08
N VAL A 62 -18.68 7.89 0.31
CA VAL A 62 -18.31 7.04 1.44
C VAL A 62 -17.43 5.92 0.92
N GLU A 63 -16.33 5.65 1.61
CA GLU A 63 -15.40 4.58 1.28
C GLU A 63 -15.45 3.43 2.31
N GLU A 64 -15.47 2.21 1.79
CA GLU A 64 -15.43 0.97 2.57
C GLU A 64 -14.26 0.13 2.06
N ARG A 65 -13.50 -0.48 2.98
CA ARG A 65 -12.41 -1.42 2.62
C ARG A 65 -13.04 -2.74 2.12
N THR A 66 -12.34 -3.46 1.25
CA THR A 66 -12.90 -4.67 0.59
C THR A 66 -12.09 -5.96 0.77
N ASN A 67 -10.98 -5.91 1.51
CA ASN A 67 -10.14 -7.08 1.81
C ASN A 67 -10.81 -8.07 2.79
N THR A 68 -10.18 -9.22 3.03
CA THR A 68 -10.70 -10.38 3.78
C THR A 68 -11.43 -10.05 5.08
N THR A 69 -10.84 -9.19 5.92
CA THR A 69 -11.41 -8.81 7.23
C THR A 69 -11.75 -7.33 7.32
N SER A 70 -11.95 -6.68 6.18
CA SER A 70 -12.35 -5.27 6.08
C SER A 70 -13.66 -4.93 6.80
N TYR A 71 -14.55 -5.91 6.99
CA TYR A 71 -15.81 -5.76 7.73
C TYR A 71 -15.63 -5.36 9.21
N LEU A 72 -14.39 -5.42 9.74
CA LEU A 72 -14.04 -4.92 11.06
C LEU A 72 -13.97 -3.38 11.11
N TYR A 73 -13.92 -2.71 9.96
CA TYR A 73 -13.77 -1.26 9.87
C TYR A 73 -15.06 -0.62 9.38
N SER A 74 -15.46 0.45 10.06
CA SER A 74 -16.64 1.22 9.66
C SER A 74 -16.32 2.06 8.42
N PRO A 75 -17.22 2.12 7.43
CA PRO A 75 -17.07 3.01 6.28
C PRO A 75 -16.83 4.47 6.70
N GLN A 76 -16.00 5.18 5.95
CA GLN A 76 -15.63 6.58 6.23
C GLN A 76 -16.11 7.51 5.13
N GLU A 77 -16.46 8.75 5.48
CA GLU A 77 -16.65 9.78 4.45
C GLU A 77 -15.29 10.13 3.85
N LYS A 78 -15.15 9.97 2.53
CA LYS A 78 -13.94 10.35 1.79
C LYS A 78 -14.00 11.81 1.37
N LEU A 79 -15.15 12.26 0.89
CA LEU A 79 -15.38 13.65 0.52
C LEU A 79 -16.86 14.01 0.52
N SER A 80 -17.14 15.29 0.72
CA SER A 80 -18.41 15.94 0.40
C SER A 80 -18.13 17.27 -0.30
N VAL A 81 -18.68 17.45 -1.51
CA VAL A 81 -18.42 18.62 -2.36
C VAL A 81 -19.70 19.16 -2.98
N GLN A 82 -19.85 20.48 -2.95
CA GLN A 82 -20.91 21.18 -3.69
C GLN A 82 -20.37 21.57 -5.07
N LEU A 83 -21.07 21.16 -6.13
CA LEU A 83 -20.70 21.57 -7.49
C LEU A 83 -21.13 23.01 -7.77
N ASP A 84 -20.32 23.66 -8.60
CA ASP A 84 -20.53 25.00 -9.14
C ASP A 84 -20.31 24.98 -10.66
N GLY A 85 -21.36 24.60 -11.38
CA GLY A 85 -21.36 24.61 -12.84
C GLY A 85 -20.84 23.33 -13.50
N GLN A 86 -20.22 22.41 -12.76
CA GLN A 86 -19.66 21.19 -13.34
C GLN A 86 -20.71 20.08 -13.51
N THR A 87 -20.67 19.38 -14.65
CA THR A 87 -21.53 18.21 -14.93
C THR A 87 -20.82 16.87 -14.72
N GLN A 88 -19.60 16.92 -14.17
CA GLN A 88 -18.80 15.78 -13.77
C GLN A 88 -17.88 16.18 -12.60
N TYR A 89 -17.43 15.20 -11.83
CA TYR A 89 -16.48 15.42 -10.75
C TYR A 89 -15.47 14.28 -10.70
N THR A 90 -14.18 14.61 -10.56
CA THR A 90 -13.11 13.62 -10.49
C THR A 90 -12.39 13.75 -9.15
N PHE A 91 -12.08 12.63 -8.52
CA PHE A 91 -11.29 12.57 -7.28
C PHE A 91 -10.27 11.43 -7.34
N GLN A 92 -9.23 11.54 -6.51
CA GLN A 92 -8.24 10.48 -6.34
C GLN A 92 -8.84 9.33 -5.53
N GLY A 93 -9.00 8.17 -6.15
CA GLY A 93 -9.35 6.92 -5.47
C GLY A 93 -8.15 6.30 -4.74
N ASP A 94 -8.46 5.28 -3.94
CA ASP A 94 -7.57 4.37 -3.24
C ASP A 94 -7.93 2.94 -3.67
N TYR A 95 -6.97 2.02 -3.72
CA TYR A 95 -7.25 0.64 -4.08
C TYR A 95 -7.91 -0.12 -2.93
N ASN A 96 -8.56 -1.25 -3.25
CA ASN A 96 -9.27 -2.08 -2.27
C ASN A 96 -10.38 -1.29 -1.57
N ARG A 97 -11.13 -0.51 -2.35
CA ARG A 97 -12.28 0.25 -1.87
C ARG A 97 -13.54 -0.08 -2.66
N LYS A 98 -14.66 -0.12 -1.93
CA LYS A 98 -15.99 0.15 -2.44
C LYS A 98 -16.34 1.60 -2.10
N TYR A 99 -16.68 2.37 -3.13
CA TYR A 99 -17.22 3.72 -2.99
C TYR A 99 -18.74 3.69 -3.13
N THR A 100 -19.45 4.17 -2.12
CA THR A 100 -20.86 4.54 -2.23
C THR A 100 -20.94 6.03 -2.52
N ILE A 101 -21.38 6.36 -3.73
CA ILE A 101 -21.42 7.72 -4.27
C ILE A 101 -22.87 8.20 -4.25
N LYS A 102 -23.14 9.25 -3.47
CA LYS A 102 -24.45 9.90 -3.40
C LYS A 102 -24.38 11.25 -4.10
N VAL A 103 -25.32 11.50 -5.02
CA VAL A 103 -25.47 12.77 -5.72
C VAL A 103 -26.84 13.33 -5.38
N SER A 104 -26.88 14.45 -4.67
CA SER A 104 -28.10 15.09 -4.20
C SER A 104 -28.31 16.43 -4.90
N ASP A 105 -29.47 16.62 -5.52
CA ASP A 105 -29.87 17.88 -6.15
C ASP A 105 -31.35 18.21 -5.84
N ALA A 106 -31.90 19.22 -6.52
CA ALA A 106 -33.30 19.65 -6.33
C ALA A 106 -34.34 18.56 -6.68
N ASN A 107 -33.96 17.54 -7.44
CA ASN A 107 -34.84 16.43 -7.85
C ASN A 107 -34.73 15.20 -6.93
N GLY A 108 -33.80 15.22 -5.97
CA GLY A 108 -33.62 14.16 -4.98
C GLY A 108 -32.19 13.66 -4.90
N THR A 109 -32.00 12.47 -4.33
CA THR A 109 -30.69 11.84 -4.18
C THR A 109 -30.62 10.56 -5.01
N GLN A 110 -29.57 10.46 -5.80
CA GLN A 110 -29.20 9.27 -6.57
C GLN A 110 -27.98 8.63 -5.94
N THR A 111 -27.86 7.30 -6.00
CA THR A 111 -26.74 6.56 -5.42
C THR A 111 -26.20 5.56 -6.44
N THR A 112 -24.88 5.46 -6.53
CA THR A 112 -24.18 4.43 -7.30
C THR A 112 -23.01 3.88 -6.50
N GLU A 113 -22.53 2.69 -6.87
CA GLU A 113 -21.39 2.05 -6.23
C GLU A 113 -20.27 1.82 -7.25
N LEU A 114 -19.03 1.96 -6.82
CA LEU A 114 -17.84 1.69 -7.62
C LEU A 114 -16.82 0.91 -6.79
N TYR A 115 -16.23 -0.11 -7.38
CA TYR A 115 -15.20 -0.92 -6.75
C TYR A 115 -13.84 -0.63 -7.40
N THR A 116 -12.80 -0.62 -6.59
CA THR A 116 -11.40 -0.37 -6.97
C THR A 116 -10.50 -1.50 -6.48
N ASP A 117 -11.07 -2.70 -6.36
CA ASP A 117 -10.40 -3.89 -5.87
C ASP A 117 -9.27 -4.24 -6.82
N LYS A 118 -8.03 -4.23 -6.30
CA LYS A 118 -6.86 -4.59 -7.08
C LYS A 118 -6.43 -5.98 -6.68
N THR A 119 -6.50 -6.91 -7.62
CA THR A 119 -5.95 -8.25 -7.42
C THR A 119 -4.43 -8.17 -7.50
N TYR A 120 -3.77 -7.96 -6.37
CA TYR A 120 -2.32 -8.14 -6.29
C TYR A 120 -2.04 -9.64 -6.30
N SER A 121 -1.39 -10.14 -7.35
CA SER A 121 -0.82 -11.49 -7.34
C SER A 121 0.64 -11.43 -7.75
N ASN A 122 1.45 -10.87 -6.85
CA ASN A 122 2.91 -11.07 -6.87
C ASN A 122 3.31 -12.49 -6.42
N SER A 123 2.32 -13.37 -6.21
CA SER A 123 2.53 -14.76 -5.83
C SER A 123 3.43 -15.53 -6.79
N GLU A 124 3.40 -15.20 -8.08
CA GLU A 124 4.27 -15.82 -9.08
C GLU A 124 5.73 -15.33 -8.96
N LEU A 125 5.93 -14.03 -8.73
CA LEU A 125 7.24 -13.44 -8.45
C LEU A 125 7.86 -14.05 -7.19
N VAL A 126 7.07 -14.19 -6.11
CA VAL A 126 7.51 -14.82 -4.86
C VAL A 126 7.90 -16.28 -5.09
N LYS A 127 7.10 -17.04 -5.86
CA LYS A 127 7.43 -18.43 -6.23
C LYS A 127 8.74 -18.50 -7.02
N GLN A 128 8.93 -17.61 -7.99
CA GLN A 128 10.14 -17.55 -8.81
C GLN A 128 11.38 -17.24 -7.97
N LEU A 129 11.32 -16.24 -7.08
CA LEU A 129 12.41 -15.91 -6.17
C LEU A 129 12.78 -17.09 -5.27
N ARG A 130 11.79 -17.80 -4.72
CA ARG A 130 12.02 -19.00 -3.91
C ARG A 130 12.66 -20.13 -4.73
N ALA A 131 12.23 -20.32 -5.97
CA ALA A 131 12.74 -21.36 -6.86
C ALA A 131 14.22 -21.17 -7.26
N THR A 132 14.75 -19.94 -7.15
CA THR A 132 16.19 -19.69 -7.39
C THR A 132 17.11 -20.41 -6.40
N GLY A 133 16.62 -20.73 -5.20
CA GLY A 133 17.43 -21.26 -4.10
C GLY A 133 18.37 -20.23 -3.45
N LEU A 134 18.36 -18.97 -3.90
CA LEU A 134 19.23 -17.90 -3.36
C LEU A 134 18.88 -17.54 -1.91
N PHE A 135 17.69 -17.91 -1.43
CA PHE A 135 17.21 -17.68 -0.07
C PHE A 135 17.30 -18.93 0.83
N ASN A 136 18.11 -19.93 0.46
CA ASN A 136 18.30 -21.15 1.24
C ASN A 136 19.34 -21.01 2.37
N THR A 137 20.16 -19.97 2.36
CA THR A 137 21.10 -19.64 3.45
C THR A 137 21.06 -18.15 3.73
N GLN A 138 21.37 -17.77 4.98
CA GLN A 138 21.38 -16.37 5.38
C GLN A 138 22.35 -15.54 4.53
N ALA A 139 23.60 -15.99 4.39
CA ALA A 139 24.61 -15.28 3.61
C ALA A 139 24.21 -15.11 2.13
N SER A 140 23.58 -16.12 1.52
CA SER A 140 23.12 -16.02 0.13
C SER A 140 21.93 -15.06 0.01
N ALA A 141 21.00 -15.11 0.96
CA ALA A 141 19.84 -14.21 1.01
C ALA A 141 20.27 -12.76 1.18
N GLU A 142 21.16 -12.47 2.13
CA GLU A 142 21.68 -11.13 2.41
C GLU A 142 22.41 -10.53 1.21
N ALA A 143 23.07 -11.36 0.38
CA ALA A 143 23.72 -10.92 -0.85
C ALA A 143 22.73 -10.53 -1.97
N GLN A 144 21.44 -10.86 -1.84
CA GLN A 144 20.39 -10.44 -2.79
C GLN A 144 19.71 -9.12 -2.41
N LEU A 145 20.08 -8.50 -1.28
CA LEU A 145 19.38 -7.34 -0.74
C LEU A 145 20.12 -6.05 -1.02
N VAL A 146 19.37 -4.94 -0.99
CA VAL A 146 19.87 -3.57 -1.07
C VAL A 146 19.45 -2.78 0.15
N ASP A 147 20.29 -1.83 0.56
CA ASP A 147 19.96 -0.85 1.59
C ASP A 147 19.23 0.34 0.94
N VAL A 148 18.05 0.66 1.45
CA VAL A 148 17.23 1.79 0.98
C VAL A 148 17.10 2.80 2.11
N THR A 149 17.46 4.05 1.84
CA THR A 149 17.34 5.14 2.81
C THR A 149 16.08 5.94 2.52
N ILE A 150 15.13 5.87 3.44
CA ILE A 150 13.77 6.41 3.30
C ILE A 150 13.58 7.68 4.13
N PRO A 151 12.83 8.68 3.64
CA PRO A 151 12.45 9.84 4.44
C PRO A 151 11.37 9.44 5.46
N ILE A 152 11.49 9.93 6.70
CA ILE A 152 10.53 9.65 7.77
C ILE A 152 10.32 10.87 8.66
N TRP A 153 9.19 10.91 9.37
CA TRP A 153 9.00 11.79 10.51
C TRP A 153 9.37 11.06 11.81
N LYS A 154 10.14 11.71 12.68
CA LYS A 154 10.36 11.29 14.08
C LYS A 154 9.61 12.24 15.00
N LEU A 155 9.24 11.78 16.20
CA LEU A 155 8.83 12.69 17.27
C LEU A 155 10.02 13.00 18.17
N VAL A 156 10.30 14.28 18.34
CA VAL A 156 11.26 14.81 19.31
C VAL A 156 10.49 15.77 20.19
N ASN A 157 10.35 15.44 21.48
CA ASN A 157 9.55 16.21 22.43
C ASN A 157 8.09 16.45 21.99
N GLY A 158 7.50 15.47 21.29
CA GLY A 158 6.13 15.57 20.75
C GLY A 158 6.00 16.32 19.43
N GLU A 159 7.07 16.92 18.92
CA GLU A 159 7.08 17.60 17.62
C GLU A 159 7.61 16.69 16.52
N LYS A 160 6.98 16.76 15.34
CA LYS A 160 7.43 16.04 14.14
C LYS A 160 8.68 16.70 13.58
N VAL A 161 9.75 15.93 13.46
CA VAL A 161 11.03 16.36 12.89
C VAL A 161 11.39 15.42 11.73
N ALA A 162 11.74 16.02 10.58
CA ALA A 162 12.17 15.29 9.42
C ALA A 162 13.47 14.52 9.70
N SER A 163 13.52 13.27 9.27
CA SER A 163 14.67 12.38 9.46
C SER A 163 14.72 11.34 8.34
N THR A 164 15.63 10.39 8.47
CA THR A 164 15.73 9.23 7.59
C THR A 164 15.88 7.93 8.38
N ALA A 165 15.52 6.82 7.75
CA ALA A 165 15.85 5.47 8.21
C ALA A 165 16.41 4.66 7.05
N THR A 166 17.20 3.63 7.35
CA THR A 166 17.72 2.70 6.34
C THR A 166 17.21 1.30 6.63
N ILE A 167 16.63 0.65 5.62
CA ILE A 167 16.14 -0.72 5.69
C ILE A 167 16.71 -1.57 4.56
N LYS A 168 16.81 -2.88 4.78
CA LYS A 168 17.18 -3.85 3.75
C LYS A 168 15.93 -4.38 3.07
N VAL A 169 15.89 -4.35 1.75
CA VAL A 169 14.79 -4.93 0.94
C VAL A 169 15.34 -5.66 -0.28
N HIS A 170 14.50 -6.43 -0.94
CA HIS A 170 14.82 -6.96 -2.26
C HIS A 170 14.85 -5.83 -3.30
N PRO A 171 15.80 -5.80 -4.25
CA PRO A 171 15.90 -4.77 -5.29
C PRO A 171 14.60 -4.55 -6.09
N ILE A 172 13.77 -5.59 -6.20
CA ILE A 172 12.51 -5.53 -6.95
C ILE A 172 11.48 -4.56 -6.35
N ILE A 173 11.59 -4.26 -5.05
CA ILE A 173 10.73 -3.28 -4.36
C ILE A 173 11.50 -2.04 -3.91
N GLU A 174 12.75 -1.85 -4.33
CA GLU A 174 13.58 -0.71 -3.93
C GLU A 174 12.91 0.63 -4.29
N ASN A 175 12.49 0.76 -5.54
CA ASN A 175 11.83 1.97 -6.04
C ASN A 175 10.48 2.21 -5.34
N GLU A 176 9.65 1.18 -5.25
CA GLU A 176 8.34 1.27 -4.58
C GLU A 176 8.49 1.64 -3.10
N THR A 177 9.47 1.07 -2.41
CA THR A 177 9.81 1.44 -1.03
C THR A 177 10.11 2.93 -0.94
N MET A 178 10.96 3.47 -1.80
CA MET A 178 11.27 4.91 -1.78
C MET A 178 10.02 5.77 -2.01
N LEU A 179 9.18 5.42 -2.99
CA LEU A 179 7.97 6.18 -3.33
C LEU A 179 6.95 6.15 -2.19
N ILE A 180 6.68 4.98 -1.60
CA ILE A 180 5.78 4.83 -0.44
C ILE A 180 6.18 5.77 0.69
N PHE A 181 7.46 5.76 1.09
CA PHE A 181 7.89 6.60 2.20
C PHE A 181 7.95 8.08 1.83
N GLN A 182 8.12 8.45 0.55
CA GLN A 182 7.93 9.83 0.10
C GLN A 182 6.47 10.26 0.20
N GLU A 183 5.52 9.43 -0.23
CA GLU A 183 4.08 9.71 -0.09
C GLU A 183 3.68 9.89 1.37
N ILE A 184 4.13 9.00 2.27
CA ILE A 184 3.89 9.12 3.71
C ILE A 184 4.53 10.40 4.29
N PHE A 185 5.73 10.74 3.83
CA PHE A 185 6.46 11.91 4.33
C PHE A 185 5.82 13.24 3.91
N TYR A 186 5.33 13.34 2.67
CA TYR A 186 4.68 14.54 2.14
C TYR A 186 3.15 14.54 2.33
N GLY A 187 2.59 13.41 2.77
CA GLY A 187 1.16 13.26 3.04
C GLY A 187 0.68 14.13 4.21
N PRO A 188 -0.62 14.46 4.24
CA PRO A 188 -1.21 15.30 5.28
C PRO A 188 -1.04 14.74 6.69
N GLU A 189 -1.03 13.42 6.87
CA GLU A 189 -0.87 12.77 8.17
C GLU A 189 0.54 12.95 8.70
N GLN A 190 1.56 13.11 7.85
CA GLN A 190 2.98 13.17 8.22
C GLN A 190 3.30 12.12 9.29
N PHE A 191 2.95 10.87 9.00
CA PHE A 191 2.90 9.81 9.99
C PHE A 191 4.29 9.58 10.62
N PRO A 192 4.42 9.68 11.95
CA PRO A 192 5.70 9.48 12.60
C PRO A 192 6.08 7.99 12.65
N ILE A 193 7.33 7.68 12.34
CA ILE A 193 7.86 6.32 12.30
C ILE A 193 8.89 6.15 13.41
N LYS A 194 8.47 5.57 14.53
CA LYS A 194 9.33 5.18 15.66
C LYS A 194 10.20 4.00 15.26
N TYR A 195 9.61 3.01 14.61
CA TYR A 195 10.26 1.76 14.24
C TYR A 195 9.90 1.36 12.80
N VAL A 196 10.89 0.84 12.06
CA VAL A 196 10.69 0.30 10.71
C VAL A 196 11.63 -0.89 10.51
N ALA A 197 11.12 -1.98 9.94
CA ALA A 197 11.89 -3.17 9.62
C ALA A 197 11.55 -3.68 8.22
N GLY A 198 12.56 -4.05 7.44
CA GLY A 198 12.42 -4.73 6.15
C GLY A 198 12.79 -6.21 6.27
N TYR A 199 13.81 -6.63 5.54
CA TYR A 199 14.35 -7.99 5.60
C TYR A 199 14.68 -8.45 7.02
N SER A 200 14.31 -9.69 7.32
CA SER A 200 14.78 -10.44 8.48
C SER A 200 14.94 -11.89 8.08
N TRP A 201 16.11 -12.47 8.31
CA TRP A 201 16.31 -13.91 8.12
C TRP A 201 15.42 -14.70 9.09
N ARG A 202 14.61 -15.62 8.54
CA ARG A 202 13.68 -16.49 9.29
C ARG A 202 13.97 -17.98 9.05
N GLY A 203 15.12 -18.29 8.45
CA GLY A 203 15.52 -19.65 8.12
C GLY A 203 15.20 -20.05 6.68
N ALA A 204 15.90 -21.09 6.23
CA ALA A 204 15.74 -21.65 4.90
C ALA A 204 14.30 -22.13 4.69
N GLY A 205 13.69 -21.77 3.56
CA GLY A 205 12.33 -22.19 3.22
C GLY A 205 11.21 -21.49 3.99
N SER A 206 11.51 -20.50 4.85
CA SER A 206 10.49 -19.75 5.59
C SER A 206 9.47 -19.12 4.65
N SER A 207 8.17 -19.23 4.97
CA SER A 207 7.08 -18.62 4.20
C SER A 207 6.99 -17.09 4.38
N SER A 208 7.67 -16.53 5.38
CA SER A 208 7.66 -15.09 5.66
C SER A 208 8.27 -14.28 4.51
N LEU A 209 7.59 -13.21 4.09
CA LEU A 209 8.10 -12.30 3.07
C LEU A 209 9.21 -11.37 3.59
N HIS A 210 9.36 -11.21 4.91
CA HIS A 210 10.58 -10.62 5.48
C HIS A 210 11.83 -11.44 5.13
N ASN A 211 11.70 -12.76 4.99
CA ASN A 211 12.84 -13.62 4.62
C ASN A 211 13.32 -13.36 3.18
N LEU A 212 12.46 -12.77 2.33
CA LEU A 212 12.78 -12.39 0.95
C LEU A 212 13.10 -10.90 0.82
N GLY A 213 12.92 -10.10 1.88
CA GLY A 213 12.99 -8.64 1.80
C GLY A 213 11.84 -8.03 1.02
N LEU A 214 10.65 -8.64 1.07
CA LEU A 214 9.42 -8.22 0.38
C LEU A 214 8.29 -7.81 1.33
N ALA A 215 8.63 -7.58 2.60
CA ALA A 215 7.69 -7.10 3.60
C ALA A 215 8.34 -6.01 4.45
N ILE A 216 7.49 -5.11 4.95
CA ILE A 216 7.87 -3.99 5.78
C ILE A 216 6.94 -3.92 6.97
N ASP A 217 7.51 -3.84 8.17
CA ASP A 217 6.77 -3.63 9.42
C ASP A 217 7.02 -2.21 9.94
N LEU A 218 5.99 -1.58 10.49
CA LEU A 218 6.04 -0.22 11.05
C LEU A 218 5.51 -0.17 12.48
N ASN A 219 6.22 0.57 13.34
CA ASN A 219 5.76 0.93 14.69
C ASN A 219 5.17 -0.26 15.47
N TRP A 220 5.88 -1.40 15.50
CA TRP A 220 5.37 -2.70 15.99
C TRP A 220 4.90 -2.70 17.46
N GLU A 221 5.27 -1.70 18.27
CA GLU A 221 4.72 -1.57 19.62
C GLU A 221 3.27 -1.06 19.57
N GLU A 222 2.99 -0.07 18.72
CA GLU A 222 1.71 0.63 18.60
C GLU A 222 0.82 0.06 17.46
N ASN A 223 1.27 -1.01 16.82
CA ASN A 223 0.57 -1.73 15.76
C ASN A 223 0.77 -3.24 15.92
N TYR A 224 0.19 -3.80 16.98
CA TYR A 224 0.39 -5.21 17.31
C TYR A 224 -0.05 -6.18 16.20
N CYS A 225 0.48 -7.39 16.28
CA CYS A 225 -0.02 -8.55 15.54
C CYS A 225 -0.85 -9.39 16.51
N ASP A 226 -2.11 -9.59 16.16
CA ASP A 226 -3.07 -10.48 16.82
C ASP A 226 -3.16 -11.79 16.04
N TYR A 227 -2.49 -12.83 16.52
CA TYR A 227 -2.62 -14.15 15.94
C TYR A 227 -3.92 -14.80 16.41
N GLY A 228 -4.63 -15.50 15.53
CA GLY A 228 -5.90 -16.16 15.85
C GLY A 228 -5.85 -17.24 16.93
N ASN A 229 -4.66 -17.58 17.44
CA ASN A 229 -4.48 -18.40 18.63
C ASN A 229 -4.41 -17.59 19.94
N GLY A 230 -4.63 -16.27 19.89
CA GLY A 230 -4.56 -15.33 21.01
C GLY A 230 -3.15 -14.83 21.35
N THR A 231 -2.13 -15.18 20.56
CA THR A 231 -0.78 -14.64 20.75
C THR A 231 -0.73 -13.21 20.25
N ILE A 232 -0.24 -12.30 21.08
CA ILE A 232 -0.06 -10.89 20.75
C ILE A 232 1.43 -10.56 20.66
N VAL A 233 1.84 -9.90 19.57
CA VAL A 233 3.19 -9.31 19.42
C VAL A 233 3.04 -7.81 19.22
N GLY A 234 3.58 -7.02 20.15
CA GLY A 234 3.33 -5.58 20.23
C GLY A 234 2.63 -5.22 21.54
N LYS A 235 2.12 -3.99 21.66
CA LYS A 235 1.44 -3.51 22.87
C LYS A 235 -0.05 -3.27 22.64
N TYR A 236 -0.40 -2.56 21.57
CA TYR A 236 -1.78 -2.18 21.25
C TYR A 236 -1.88 -1.69 19.79
N TRP A 237 -3.10 -1.33 19.37
CA TRP A 237 -3.39 -0.59 18.15
C TRP A 237 -4.55 0.38 18.45
N SER A 238 -4.31 1.69 18.33
CA SER A 238 -5.29 2.74 18.64
C SER A 238 -5.17 3.93 17.66
N PRO A 239 -5.58 3.77 16.38
CA PRO A 239 -5.32 4.74 15.31
C PRO A 239 -5.93 6.14 15.50
N ASP A 240 -6.90 6.28 16.40
CA ASP A 240 -7.53 7.58 16.71
C ASP A 240 -6.96 8.25 17.97
N GLU A 241 -6.14 7.54 18.74
CA GLU A 241 -5.63 8.01 20.03
C GLU A 241 -4.09 8.13 20.04
N ASP A 242 -3.39 7.24 19.34
CA ASP A 242 -1.93 7.25 19.26
C ASP A 242 -1.45 7.56 17.84
N VAL A 243 -0.61 8.59 17.74
CA VAL A 243 -0.01 9.08 16.48
C VAL A 243 0.92 8.08 15.80
N TYR A 244 1.33 7.01 16.49
CA TYR A 244 2.11 5.90 15.92
C TYR A 244 1.24 4.72 15.47
N SER A 245 -0.06 4.72 15.75
CA SER A 245 -0.98 3.66 15.33
C SER A 245 -1.54 3.94 13.93
N ILE A 246 -1.45 2.95 13.06
CA ILE A 246 -1.80 3.01 11.64
C ILE A 246 -3.31 2.98 11.48
N SER A 247 -3.91 4.01 10.90
CA SER A 247 -5.34 4.00 10.57
C SER A 247 -5.64 3.15 9.33
N PRO A 248 -6.76 2.39 9.29
CA PRO A 248 -7.17 1.63 8.10
C PRO A 248 -7.40 2.50 6.86
N TYR A 249 -7.70 3.80 7.08
CA TYR A 249 -7.93 4.79 6.04
C TYR A 249 -6.86 5.89 6.04
N GLY A 250 -5.74 5.67 6.74
CA GLY A 250 -4.63 6.63 6.85
C GLY A 250 -3.71 6.64 5.63
N ASP A 251 -2.78 7.60 5.61
CA ASP A 251 -1.84 7.80 4.52
C ASP A 251 -0.90 6.60 4.36
N VAL A 252 -0.53 5.95 5.46
CA VAL A 252 0.33 4.76 5.45
C VAL A 252 -0.30 3.65 4.62
N VAL A 253 -1.52 3.23 4.97
CA VAL A 253 -2.17 2.11 4.29
C VAL A 253 -2.42 2.43 2.81
N ARG A 254 -2.88 3.65 2.50
CA ARG A 254 -3.09 4.10 1.12
C ARG A 254 -1.80 4.07 0.29
N ALA A 255 -0.70 4.59 0.82
CA ALA A 255 0.58 4.61 0.11
C ALA A 255 1.05 3.17 -0.21
N PHE A 256 1.02 2.27 0.78
CA PHE A 256 1.39 0.87 0.55
C PHE A 256 0.49 0.19 -0.49
N GLU A 257 -0.83 0.36 -0.39
CA GLU A 257 -1.80 -0.20 -1.34
C GLU A 257 -1.54 0.33 -2.76
N ASN A 258 -1.31 1.63 -2.93
CA ASN A 258 -0.99 2.24 -4.23
C ASN A 258 0.21 1.60 -4.92
N HIS A 259 1.18 1.15 -4.12
CA HIS A 259 2.45 0.61 -4.57
C HIS A 259 2.56 -0.93 -4.56
N GLY A 260 1.44 -1.64 -4.54
CA GLY A 260 1.47 -3.09 -4.72
C GLY A 260 1.31 -3.92 -3.45
N PHE A 261 1.31 -3.29 -2.28
CA PHE A 261 1.32 -4.00 -1.01
C PHE A 261 -0.10 -4.24 -0.49
N ILE A 262 -0.24 -5.32 0.28
CA ILE A 262 -1.43 -5.62 1.07
C ILE A 262 -1.10 -5.39 2.55
N TRP A 263 -1.99 -4.70 3.25
CA TRP A 263 -1.87 -4.46 4.69
C TRP A 263 -2.37 -5.66 5.51
N GLY A 264 -1.56 -6.09 6.48
CA GLY A 264 -1.86 -7.23 7.35
C GLY A 264 -3.05 -7.01 8.30
N GLY A 265 -3.50 -5.76 8.47
CA GLY A 265 -4.70 -5.42 9.24
C GLY A 265 -6.00 -5.95 8.63
N ASP A 266 -6.04 -6.24 7.33
CA ASP A 266 -7.21 -6.90 6.72
C ASP A 266 -6.93 -7.97 5.65
N ALA A 267 -5.68 -8.32 5.44
CA ALA A 267 -5.29 -9.37 4.49
C ALA A 267 -5.84 -10.76 4.86
N TRP A 268 -5.93 -11.09 6.16
CA TRP A 268 -6.11 -12.46 6.62
C TRP A 268 -7.27 -12.65 7.58
N SER A 269 -7.97 -13.77 7.44
CA SER A 269 -9.16 -14.10 8.23
C SER A 269 -8.89 -14.49 9.69
N THR A 270 -7.65 -14.88 10.00
CA THR A 270 -7.29 -15.40 11.33
C THR A 270 -6.18 -14.61 12.01
N THR A 271 -5.51 -13.69 11.34
CA THR A 271 -4.42 -12.91 11.93
C THR A 271 -4.60 -11.46 11.51
N LEU A 272 -4.60 -10.54 12.49
CA LEU A 272 -4.66 -9.11 12.25
C LEU A 272 -3.28 -8.54 12.58
N ASP A 273 -2.49 -8.27 11.54
CA ASP A 273 -1.11 -7.83 11.68
C ASP A 273 -0.99 -6.35 11.29
N TYR A 274 -1.29 -5.47 12.24
CA TYR A 274 -1.45 -4.04 11.96
C TYR A 274 -0.15 -3.34 11.55
N MET A 275 1.01 -3.87 11.96
CA MET A 275 2.31 -3.32 11.56
C MET A 275 2.71 -3.69 10.13
N HIS A 276 2.11 -4.74 9.57
CA HIS A 276 2.71 -5.49 8.47
C HIS A 276 2.18 -5.10 7.08
N PHE A 277 3.09 -4.98 6.13
CA PHE A 277 2.80 -4.80 4.72
C PHE A 277 3.57 -5.81 3.88
N ASN A 278 2.88 -6.52 3.00
CA ASN A 278 3.48 -7.53 2.12
C ASN A 278 3.24 -7.21 0.64
N TYR A 279 4.29 -7.35 -0.18
CA TYR A 279 4.26 -7.11 -1.62
C TYR A 279 3.71 -8.31 -2.41
#